data_AF-A0A419J3E6-F1
#
_entry.id   AF-A0A419J3E6-F1
#
_cell.length_a   1.000
_cell.length_b   1.000
_cell.length_c   1.000
_cell.angle_alpha   90.00
_cell.angle_beta   90.00
_cell.angle_gamma   90.00
#
_symmetry.space_group_name_H-M   'P 1'
#
loop_
_entity.id
_entity.type
_entity.pdbx_description
1 polymer ?
#
loop_
_entity_poly.entity_id
_entity_poly.type
_entity_poly.pdbx_seq_one_letter_code
_entity_poly.pdbx_strand_id
1 'polypeptide(L)' 'KVAKSNFYGFAFPGDQVELEVELVSAGEGNTKVYRGSGFVKGKKKIIAEFEGEIIPLEDIEDTEEQKKFFKVLVRELRK' A
#
# COMPACT_ATOMS: atom_id res chain seq x y z
N LYS A 1 2.56 -0.07 -12.20
CA LYS A 1 3.22 -1.12 -13.04
C LYS A 1 4.37 -1.74 -12.26
N VAL A 2 4.57 -3.06 -12.29
CA VAL A 2 5.73 -3.68 -11.63
C VAL A 2 6.90 -3.73 -12.61
N ALA A 3 8.04 -3.15 -12.23
CA ALA A 3 9.26 -3.14 -13.03
C ALA A 3 10.11 -4.39 -12.75
N LYS A 4 10.24 -4.77 -11.47
CA LYS A 4 11.00 -5.94 -11.04
C LYS A 4 10.38 -6.55 -9.80
N SER A 5 10.42 -7.88 -9.71
CA SER A 5 10.08 -8.61 -8.49
C SER A 5 11.03 -9.77 -8.32
N ASN A 6 11.68 -9.86 -7.15
CA ASN A 6 12.53 -10.99 -6.79
C ASN A 6 11.98 -11.63 -5.52
N PHE A 7 11.74 -12.92 -5.61
CA PHE A 7 11.23 -13.74 -4.52
C PHE A 7 12.34 -14.67 -4.03
N TYR A 8 12.66 -14.58 -2.75
CA TYR A 8 13.79 -15.25 -2.11
C TYR A 8 13.38 -16.39 -1.18
N GLY A 9 12.09 -16.66 -1.01
CA GLY A 9 11.63 -17.86 -0.32
C GLY A 9 10.22 -17.77 0.26
N PHE A 10 9.74 -18.90 0.76
CA PHE A 10 8.35 -19.08 1.20
C PHE A 10 8.02 -18.35 2.51
N ALA A 11 6.76 -17.91 2.59
CA ALA A 11 6.02 -17.59 3.81
C ALA A 11 4.90 -18.64 3.95
N PHE A 12 4.70 -19.15 5.15
CA PHE A 12 3.71 -20.19 5.44
C PHE A 12 2.46 -19.60 6.09
N PRO A 13 1.32 -20.30 6.05
CA PRO A 13 0.14 -19.88 6.80
C PRO A 13 0.47 -19.66 8.27
N GLY A 14 0.10 -18.49 8.80
CA GLY A 14 0.37 -18.09 10.18
C GLY A 14 1.70 -17.35 10.39
N ASP A 15 2.56 -17.23 9.37
CA ASP A 15 3.73 -16.35 9.46
C ASP A 15 3.29 -14.88 9.53
N GLN A 16 3.87 -14.15 10.48
CA GLN A 16 3.77 -12.70 10.51
C GLN A 16 4.72 -12.12 9.46
N VAL A 17 4.15 -11.37 8.53
CA VAL A 17 4.87 -10.70 7.45
C VAL A 17 5.02 -9.23 7.82
N GLU A 18 6.25 -8.72 7.72
CA GLU A 18 6.57 -7.30 7.80
C GLU A 18 6.71 -6.77 6.37
N LEU A 19 6.00 -5.69 6.05
CA LEU A 19 6.02 -5.05 4.74
C LEU A 19 6.53 -3.62 4.90
N GLU A 20 7.49 -3.25 4.07
CA GLU A 20 8.07 -1.92 4.00
C GLU A 20 7.96 -1.40 2.57
N VAL A 21 7.61 -0.12 2.41
CA VAL A 21 7.56 0.55 1.11
C VAL A 21 8.34 1.85 1.21
N GLU A 22 9.30 2.02 0.30
CA GLU A 22 10.16 3.20 0.24
C GLU A 22 10.03 3.87 -1.12
N LEU A 23 10.09 5.20 -1.14
CA LEU A 23 10.21 5.97 -2.38
C LEU A 23 11.65 5.88 -2.90
N VAL A 24 11.83 5.33 -4.10
CA VAL A 24 13.16 5.20 -4.72
C VAL A 24 13.49 6.42 -5.56
N SER A 25 12.52 6.91 -6.33
CA SER A 25 12.67 8.13 -7.11
C SER A 25 11.33 8.81 -7.34
N ALA A 26 11.37 10.14 -7.45
CA ALA A 26 10.34 10.85 -8.19
C ALA A 26 10.56 10.51 -9.67
N GLY A 27 9.69 9.70 -10.26
CA GLY A 27 9.73 9.44 -11.69
C GLY A 27 9.39 10.69 -12.50
N GLU A 28 9.08 10.51 -13.78
CA GLU A 28 8.63 11.62 -14.61
C GLU A 28 7.17 12.02 -14.29
N GLY A 29 6.95 13.32 -14.10
CA GLY A 29 5.61 13.87 -13.82
C GLY A 29 5.01 13.40 -12.49
N ASN A 30 3.80 12.83 -12.56
CA ASN A 30 3.03 12.37 -11.40
C ASN A 30 3.29 10.89 -11.04
N THR A 31 4.20 10.24 -11.77
CA THR A 31 4.58 8.84 -11.51
C THR A 31 5.73 8.79 -10.51
N LYS A 32 5.61 7.93 -9.51
CA LYS A 32 6.64 7.65 -8.51
C LYS A 32 7.10 6.21 -8.62
N VAL A 33 8.39 5.98 -8.38
CA VAL A 33 8.97 4.64 -8.31
C VAL A 33 9.16 4.27 -6.84
N TYR A 34 8.64 3.12 -6.46
CA TYR A 34 8.67 2.58 -5.12
C TYR A 34 9.40 1.25 -5.09
N ARG A 35 9.96 0.94 -3.92
CA ARG A 35 10.52 -0.37 -3.60
C ARG A 35 9.78 -0.92 -2.39
N GLY A 36 9.07 -2.02 -2.60
CA GLY A 36 8.48 -2.83 -1.55
C GLY A 36 9.45 -3.92 -1.11
N SER A 37 9.63 -4.09 0.19
CA SER A 37 10.34 -5.22 0.79
C SER A 37 9.40 -5.98 1.72
N GLY A 38 9.47 -7.31 1.71
CA GLY A 38 8.72 -8.16 2.64
C GLY A 38 9.63 -9.07 3.43
N PHE A 39 9.38 -9.21 4.73
CA PHE A 39 10.17 -9.99 5.66
C PHE A 39 9.31 -10.94 6.48
N VAL A 40 9.89 -12.05 6.91
CA VAL A 40 9.30 -12.97 7.89
C VAL A 40 10.35 -13.23 8.96
N LYS A 41 10.03 -12.90 10.21
CA LYS A 41 10.96 -13.02 11.36
C LYS A 41 12.29 -12.30 11.06
N GLY A 42 12.22 -11.08 10.54
CA GLY A 42 13.37 -10.25 10.14
C GLY A 42 14.15 -10.73 8.91
N LYS A 43 13.77 -11.84 8.26
CA LYS A 43 14.44 -12.32 7.04
C LYS A 43 13.69 -11.86 5.80
N LYS A 44 14.38 -11.16 4.90
CA LYS A 44 13.82 -10.69 3.63
C LYS A 44 13.39 -11.88 2.75
N LYS A 45 12.13 -11.87 2.31
CA LYS A 45 11.50 -12.90 1.47
C LYS A 45 11.16 -12.41 0.08
N ILE A 46 10.84 -11.13 -0.07
CA ILE A 46 10.48 -10.55 -1.36
C ILE A 46 10.98 -9.11 -1.44
N ILE A 47 11.36 -8.70 -2.64
CA ILE A 47 11.57 -7.31 -3.00
C ILE A 47 10.90 -7.05 -4.33
N ALA A 48 10.18 -5.94 -4.45
CA ALA A 48 9.54 -5.52 -5.68
C ALA A 48 9.82 -4.05 -5.93
N GLU A 49 10.10 -3.70 -7.17
CA GLU A 49 10.17 -2.32 -7.65
C GLU A 49 9.00 -2.08 -8.58
N PHE A 50 8.25 -1.04 -8.30
CA PHE A 50 7.02 -0.72 -9.01
C PHE A 50 6.80 0.77 -9.11
N GLU A 51 6.12 1.16 -10.17
CA GLU A 51 5.69 2.52 -10.45
C GLU A 51 4.22 2.68 -10.10
N GLY A 52 3.87 3.83 -9.54
CA GLY A 52 2.50 4.21 -9.25
C GLY A 52 2.27 5.69 -9.51
N GLU A 53 1.08 6.03 -9.98
CA GLU A 53 0.62 7.41 -10.08
C GLU A 53 0.07 7.88 -8.73
N ILE A 54 0.35 9.12 -8.34
CA ILE A 54 -0.27 9.73 -7.15
C ILE A 54 -1.57 10.41 -7.58
N ILE A 55 -2.71 9.86 -7.18
CA ILE A 55 -4.01 10.46 -7.48
C ILE A 55 -4.52 11.18 -6.22
N PRO A 56 -5.01 12.43 -6.32
CA PRO A 56 -5.74 13.09 -5.25
C PRO A 56 -6.89 12.22 -4.73
N LEU A 57 -7.14 12.25 -3.43
CA LEU A 57 -8.19 11.42 -2.84
C LEU A 57 -9.58 11.82 -3.35
N GLU A 58 -9.76 13.12 -3.61
CA GLU A 58 -11.01 13.72 -4.10
C GLU A 58 -11.39 13.24 -5.50
N ASP A 59 -10.42 12.75 -6.28
CA ASP A 59 -10.65 12.24 -7.63
C ASP A 59 -11.18 10.79 -7.63
N ILE A 60 -11.07 10.07 -6.51
CA ILE A 60 -11.46 8.65 -6.38
C ILE A 60 -12.55 8.39 -5.34
N GLU A 61 -12.80 9.35 -4.43
CA GLU A 61 -13.73 9.19 -3.32
C GLU A 61 -14.59 10.44 -3.10
N ASP A 62 -15.87 10.24 -2.79
CA ASP A 62 -16.74 11.32 -2.31
C ASP A 62 -16.50 11.53 -0.81
N THR A 63 -15.87 12.65 -0.48
CA THR A 63 -15.52 13.01 0.89
C THR A 63 -16.75 13.08 1.82
N GLU A 64 -17.90 13.54 1.34
CA GLU A 64 -19.11 13.66 2.17
C GLU A 64 -19.77 12.30 2.39
N GLU A 65 -19.77 11.43 1.37
CA GLU A 65 -20.20 10.05 1.51
C GLU A 65 -19.32 9.28 2.50
N GLN A 66 -18.00 9.40 2.39
CA GLN A 66 -17.06 8.73 3.29
C GLN A 66 -17.21 9.20 4.75
N LYS A 67 -17.42 10.50 4.98
CA LYS A 67 -17.73 11.03 6.33
C LYS A 67 -19.02 10.44 6.89
N LYS A 68 -20.07 10.32 6.06
CA LYS A 68 -21.35 9.73 6.49
C LYS A 68 -21.17 8.26 6.82
N PHE A 69 -20.47 7.50 5.99
CA PHE A 69 -20.18 6.09 6.23
C PHE A 69 -19.36 5.89 7.51
N PHE A 70 -18.35 6.73 7.74
CA PHE A 70 -17.56 6.69 8.97
C PHE A 70 -18.43 6.85 10.23
N LYS A 71 -19.38 7.80 10.23
CA LYS A 71 -20.35 7.97 11.34
C LYS A 71 -21.20 6.72 11.59
N VAL A 72 -21.48 5.91 10.57
CA VAL A 72 -22.16 4.61 10.72
C VAL A 72 -21.25 3.63 11.45
N LEU A 73 -19.99 3.52 10.99
CA LEU A 73 -19.00 2.60 11.58
C LEU A 73 -18.73 2.92 13.05
N VAL A 74 -18.66 4.19 13.42
CA VAL A 74 -18.46 4.63 14.82
C VAL A 74 -19.76 4.76 15.62
N ARG A 75 -20.90 4.37 15.04
CA ARG A 75 -22.23 4.35 15.68
C ARG A 75 -22.73 5.72 16.16
N GLU A 76 -22.24 6.80 15.58
CA GLU A 76 -22.67 8.18 15.88
C GLU A 76 -24.01 8.55 15.24
N LEU A 77 -24.45 7.80 14.23
CA LEU A 77 -25.74 7.98 13.56
C LEU A 77 -26.96 7.45 14.34
N ARG A 78 -26.77 6.98 15.58
CA ARG A 78 -27.88 6.61 16.47
C ARG A 78 -28.42 7.84 17.21
N LYS A 79 -29.17 8.71 16.53
CA LYS A 79 -30.23 9.54 17.13
C LYS A 79 -31.31 9.83 16.11
#